data_AF-A0A0N7KSD8-F1
#
_entry.id   AF-A0A0N7KSD8-F1
#
_cell.length_a   1.000
_cell.length_b   1.000
_cell.length_c   1.000
_cell.angle_alpha   90.00
_cell.angle_beta   90.00
_cell.angle_gamma   90.00
#
_symmetry.space_group_name_H-M   'P 1'
#
loop_
_entity.id
_entity.type
_entity.pdbx_description
1 polymer ?
#
loop_
_entity_poly.entity_id
_entity_poly.type
_entity_poly.pdbx_seq_one_letter_code
_entity_poly.pdbx_strand_id
1 'polypeptide(L)'
;MQDDGPAVWWVSLMDEPIGYFHESAFAAPFIESFHNEMGGHVLDRRPGGRHTLTPMGSGMYPSDGLQNAACIHAYLAIAYTGADQVDDPVNTIVTHPKCYDIKGDGPDLYRPGINVAFGGPGGYDCDHN
;
A
#
# COMPACT_ATOMS: atom_id res chain seq x y z
N MET A 1 -8.86 -22.27 15.13
CA MET A 1 -9.54 -21.37 16.09
C MET A 1 -8.92 -20.01 15.90
N GLN A 2 -9.72 -19.02 15.48
CA GLN A 2 -9.34 -17.62 15.65
C GLN A 2 -9.31 -17.35 17.15
N ASP A 3 -8.46 -16.42 17.56
CA ASP A 3 -8.34 -15.96 18.94
C ASP A 3 -9.23 -14.74 19.11
N ASP A 4 -9.90 -14.63 20.25
CA ASP A 4 -11.07 -13.75 20.47
C ASP A 4 -10.72 -12.52 21.33
N GLY A 5 -9.43 -12.25 21.52
CA GLY A 5 -8.93 -11.21 22.42
C GLY A 5 -9.05 -9.77 21.89
N PRO A 6 -8.87 -8.76 22.77
CA PRO A 6 -9.03 -7.34 22.43
C PRO A 6 -7.93 -6.74 21.53
N ALA A 7 -6.88 -7.50 21.20
CA ALA A 7 -5.71 -7.03 20.43
C ALA A 7 -5.23 -8.07 19.40
N VAL A 8 -6.18 -8.73 18.74
CA VAL A 8 -5.90 -9.85 17.83
C VAL A 8 -5.94 -9.35 16.39
N TRP A 9 -4.77 -9.32 15.74
CA TRP A 9 -4.60 -8.78 14.39
C TRP A 9 -4.55 -9.90 13.36
N TRP A 10 -5.70 -10.21 12.76
CA TRP A 10 -5.80 -11.16 11.67
C TRP A 10 -5.56 -10.47 10.33
N VAL A 11 -4.88 -11.17 9.43
CA VAL A 11 -4.91 -10.87 8.00
C VAL A 11 -5.93 -11.81 7.38
N SER A 12 -6.97 -11.25 6.76
CA SER A 12 -7.97 -12.02 6.03
C SER A 12 -7.93 -11.68 4.54
N LEU A 13 -8.27 -12.67 3.72
CA LEU A 13 -8.50 -12.51 2.29
C LEU A 13 -9.86 -13.11 1.97
N MET A 14 -10.78 -12.29 1.44
CA MET A 14 -12.17 -12.72 1.17
C MET A 14 -12.83 -13.35 2.42
N ASP A 15 -12.72 -12.67 3.56
CA ASP A 15 -13.21 -13.11 4.87
C ASP A 15 -12.58 -14.42 5.41
N GLU A 16 -11.60 -14.98 4.71
CA GLU A 16 -10.84 -16.14 5.17
C GLU A 16 -9.56 -15.67 5.88
N PRO A 17 -9.37 -15.98 7.18
CA PRO A 17 -8.14 -15.64 7.88
C PRO A 17 -6.96 -16.42 7.30
N ILE A 18 -6.00 -15.72 6.71
CA ILE A 18 -4.79 -16.28 6.12
C ILE A 18 -3.54 -16.07 6.98
N GLY A 19 -3.62 -15.23 8.00
CA GLY A 19 -2.48 -14.92 8.86
C GLY A 19 -2.89 -14.25 10.15
N TYR A 20 -1.96 -14.25 11.10
CA TYR A 20 -2.15 -13.69 12.42
C TYR A 20 -0.87 -13.03 12.91
N PHE A 21 -0.99 -11.79 13.38
CA PHE A 21 0.06 -11.11 14.12
C PHE A 21 -0.26 -11.19 15.61
N HIS A 22 0.51 -12.00 16.33
CA HIS A 22 0.40 -12.10 17.78
C HIS A 22 0.76 -10.76 18.44
N GLU A 23 0.05 -10.39 19.50
CA GLU A 23 0.25 -9.11 20.21
C GLU A 23 1.71 -8.90 20.64
N SER A 24 2.43 -9.99 20.95
CA SER A 24 3.85 -9.95 21.31
C SER A 24 4.78 -9.54 20.17
N ALA A 25 4.28 -9.43 18.93
CA ALA A 25 5.02 -8.86 17.82
C ALA A 25 5.19 -7.33 17.96
N PHE A 26 4.38 -6.68 18.81
CA PHE A 26 4.40 -5.24 19.02
C PHE A 26 4.99 -4.90 20.39
N ALA A 27 5.81 -3.85 20.43
CA ALA A 27 6.45 -3.38 21.66
C ALA A 27 5.46 -2.75 22.64
N ALA A 28 4.31 -2.30 22.15
CA ALA A 28 3.22 -1.73 22.93
C ALA A 28 1.89 -2.29 22.41
N PRO A 29 0.84 -2.31 23.25
CA PRO A 29 -0.50 -2.70 22.81
C PRO A 29 -0.93 -1.85 21.62
N PHE A 30 -1.13 -2.49 20.48
CA PHE A 30 -1.74 -1.87 19.31
C PHE A 30 -3.25 -2.08 19.46
N ILE A 31 -3.95 -1.05 19.95
CA ILE A 31 -5.42 -1.08 20.19
C ILE A 31 -6.16 -0.56 18.96
N GLU A 32 -5.62 0.48 18.34
CA GLU A 32 -6.15 1.11 17.13
C GLU A 32 -5.00 1.62 16.25
N SER A 33 -5.26 1.74 14.95
CA SER A 33 -4.34 2.40 14.04
C SER A 33 -4.53 3.92 14.10
N PHE A 34 -3.46 4.65 14.43
CA PHE A 34 -3.42 6.11 14.31
C PHE A 34 -2.91 6.58 12.95
N HIS A 35 -2.13 5.74 12.27
CA HIS A 35 -1.58 6.04 10.96
C HIS A 35 -1.50 4.75 10.14
N ASN A 36 -2.10 4.78 8.96
CA ASN A 36 -2.03 3.69 8.01
C ASN A 36 -0.99 4.04 6.94
N GLU A 37 0.08 3.24 6.87
CA GLU A 37 1.07 3.34 5.82
C GLU A 37 0.99 2.10 4.94
N MET A 38 0.99 2.34 3.64
CA MET A 38 0.96 1.31 2.61
C MET A 38 1.90 1.72 1.48
N GLY A 39 2.68 0.78 1.00
CA GLY A 39 3.70 1.06 0.01
C GLY A 39 4.39 -0.19 -0.49
N GLY A 40 5.52 0.02 -1.16
CA GLY A 40 6.33 -1.05 -1.71
C GLY A 40 7.81 -0.66 -1.68
N HIS A 41 8.66 -1.67 -1.66
CA HIS A 41 10.11 -1.51 -1.75
C HIS A 41 10.63 -2.25 -2.96
N VAL A 42 11.59 -1.64 -3.66
CA VAL A 42 12.36 -2.31 -4.69
C VAL A 42 13.76 -2.58 -4.16
N LEU A 43 14.23 -3.81 -4.41
CA LEU A 43 15.54 -4.25 -3.98
C LEU A 43 16.57 -4.00 -5.09
N ASP A 44 17.42 -3.01 -4.86
CA ASP A 44 18.50 -2.67 -5.78
C ASP A 44 19.74 -3.52 -5.55
N ARG A 45 19.95 -4.48 -6.45
CA ARG A 45 21.10 -5.40 -6.39
C ARG A 45 22.27 -4.99 -7.28
N ARG A 46 22.17 -3.88 -8.03
CA ARG A 46 23.26 -3.45 -8.92
C ARG A 46 24.38 -2.79 -8.12
N PRO A 47 25.63 -2.85 -8.60
CA PRO A 47 26.74 -2.16 -7.97
C PRO A 47 26.44 -0.68 -7.73
N GLY A 48 26.76 -0.21 -6.52
CA GLY A 48 26.50 1.18 -6.11
C GLY A 48 25.06 1.47 -5.67
N GLY A 49 24.20 0.46 -5.52
CA GLY A 49 22.80 0.65 -5.14
C GLY A 49 21.94 1.24 -6.27
N ARG A 50 22.42 1.17 -7.52
CA ARG A 50 21.69 1.66 -8.68
C ARG A 50 20.43 0.86 -8.92
N HIS A 51 19.40 1.55 -9.38
CA HIS A 51 18.12 0.95 -9.68
C HIS A 51 18.18 -0.18 -10.72
N THR A 52 17.37 -1.21 -10.51
CA THR A 52 17.17 -2.32 -11.46
C THR A 52 16.07 -2.00 -12.48
N LEU A 53 15.89 -2.87 -13.47
CA LEU A 53 14.71 -2.85 -14.36
C LEU A 53 13.48 -3.50 -13.71
N THR A 54 13.44 -3.60 -12.39
CA THR A 54 12.33 -4.27 -11.71
C THR A 54 11.10 -3.37 -11.78
N PRO A 55 10.00 -3.79 -12.42
CA PRO A 55 8.78 -2.99 -12.43
C PRO A 55 8.11 -3.02 -11.06
N MET A 56 7.46 -1.91 -10.69
CA MET A 56 6.51 -1.86 -9.59
C MET A 56 5.09 -1.94 -10.15
N GLY A 57 4.25 -2.77 -9.54
CA GLY A 57 2.86 -2.96 -9.97
C GLY A 57 2.79 -3.55 -11.38
N SER A 58 2.08 -2.88 -12.28
CA SER A 58 1.98 -3.26 -13.70
C SER A 58 3.19 -2.83 -14.54
N GLY A 59 4.12 -2.06 -13.96
CA GLY A 59 5.21 -1.40 -14.70
C GLY A 59 4.81 -0.11 -15.40
N MET A 60 3.52 0.27 -15.34
CA MET A 60 3.02 1.53 -15.88
C MET A 60 2.96 2.61 -14.80
N TYR A 61 3.07 3.87 -15.20
CA TYR A 61 2.95 4.97 -14.26
C TYR A 61 1.48 5.25 -13.90
N PRO A 62 1.21 5.78 -12.70
CA PRO A 62 -0.12 6.26 -12.33
C PRO A 62 -0.70 7.29 -13.32
N SER A 63 0.16 8.07 -13.98
CA SER A 63 -0.23 9.03 -15.02
C SER A 63 -0.86 8.39 -16.26
N ASP A 64 -0.59 7.09 -16.49
CA ASP A 64 -1.18 6.33 -17.59
C ASP A 64 -2.63 5.91 -17.30
N GLY A 65 -3.13 6.18 -16.08
CA GLY A 65 -4.52 5.97 -15.64
C GLY A 65 -4.77 4.62 -14.96
N LEU A 66 -5.86 4.53 -14.18
CA LEU A 66 -6.22 3.38 -13.34
C LEU A 66 -6.38 2.05 -14.10
N GLN A 67 -6.65 2.09 -15.40
CA GLN A 67 -6.80 0.89 -16.22
C GLN A 67 -5.44 0.30 -16.66
N ASN A 68 -4.36 1.07 -16.55
CA ASN A 68 -3.02 0.69 -17.00
C ASN A 68 -2.06 0.50 -15.82
N ALA A 69 -2.10 1.41 -14.85
CA ALA A 69 -1.33 1.30 -13.61
C ALA A 69 -1.89 0.22 -12.69
N ALA A 70 -1.06 -0.33 -11.79
CA ALA A 70 -1.60 -1.08 -10.68
C ALA A 70 -2.37 -0.12 -9.77
N CYS A 71 -3.48 -0.60 -9.20
CA CYS A 71 -4.34 0.22 -8.36
C CYS A 71 -4.89 -0.55 -7.17
N ILE A 72 -5.12 0.19 -6.10
CA ILE A 72 -5.95 -0.22 -4.97
C ILE A 72 -7.26 0.53 -5.15
N HIS A 73 -8.32 -0.23 -5.39
CA HIS A 73 -9.65 0.31 -5.58
C HIS A 73 -10.38 0.42 -4.26
N ALA A 74 -11.07 1.54 -4.05
CA ALA A 74 -11.96 1.77 -2.91
C ALA A 74 -11.27 1.47 -1.56
N TYR A 75 -10.10 2.06 -1.34
CA TYR A 75 -9.37 1.95 -0.07
C TYR A 75 -10.21 2.50 1.08
N LEU A 76 -10.30 1.70 2.15
CA LEU A 76 -10.97 2.00 3.41
C LEU A 76 -10.05 1.57 4.55
N ALA A 77 -10.08 2.32 5.64
CA ALA A 77 -9.52 1.90 6.92
C ALA A 77 -10.62 1.30 7.82
N ILE A 78 -10.22 0.67 8.91
CA ILE A 78 -11.13 0.22 9.96
C ILE A 78 -11.02 1.18 11.15
N ALA A 79 -12.13 1.83 11.50
CA ALA A 79 -12.21 2.71 12.66
C ALA A 79 -12.06 1.92 13.98
N TYR A 80 -11.79 2.63 15.08
CA TYR A 80 -11.74 2.04 16.43
C TYR A 80 -13.04 1.31 16.84
N THR A 81 -14.17 1.64 16.19
CA THR A 81 -15.46 0.98 16.38
C THR A 81 -15.58 -0.35 15.64
N GLY A 82 -14.58 -0.73 14.83
CA GLY A 82 -14.61 -1.89 13.93
C GLY A 82 -15.39 -1.66 12.64
N ALA A 83 -15.86 -0.43 12.38
CA ALA A 83 -16.58 -0.08 11.15
C ALA A 83 -15.64 0.41 10.04
N ASP A 84 -16.05 0.21 8.79
CA ASP A 84 -15.37 0.80 7.63
C ASP A 84 -15.36 2.34 7.71
N GLN A 85 -14.20 2.93 7.44
CA GLN A 85 -14.00 4.37 7.42
C GLN A 85 -13.26 4.77 6.14
N VAL A 86 -13.77 5.80 5.45
CA VAL A 86 -13.03 6.41 4.34
C VAL A 86 -11.79 7.08 4.91
N ASP A 87 -10.62 6.63 4.46
CA ASP A 87 -9.32 7.16 4.83
C ASP A 87 -8.67 7.75 3.59
N ASP A 88 -8.41 9.06 3.63
CA ASP A 88 -7.80 9.76 2.51
C ASP A 88 -6.29 9.51 2.52
N PRO A 89 -5.69 9.07 1.40
CA PRO A 89 -4.25 8.92 1.27
C PRO A 89 -3.60 10.32 1.17
N VAL A 90 -3.49 11.00 2.31
CA VAL A 90 -3.08 12.40 2.42
C VAL A 90 -1.58 12.62 2.23
N ASN A 91 -0.77 11.61 2.50
CA ASN A 91 0.70 11.70 2.42
C ASN A 91 1.25 10.64 1.48
N THR A 92 1.79 11.08 0.35
CA THR A 92 2.52 10.21 -0.58
C THR A 92 4.02 10.42 -0.40
N ILE A 93 4.76 9.31 -0.24
CA ILE A 93 6.22 9.32 -0.16
C ILE A 93 6.74 8.53 -1.35
N VAL A 94 7.44 9.21 -2.25
CA VAL A 94 8.08 8.60 -3.42
C VAL A 94 9.58 8.87 -3.33
N THR A 95 10.36 7.82 -3.09
CA THR A 95 11.82 7.95 -2.95
C THR A 95 12.52 8.15 -4.28
N HIS A 96 11.98 7.59 -5.37
CA HIS A 96 12.56 7.63 -6.71
C HIS A 96 11.47 7.93 -7.77
N PRO A 97 10.98 9.18 -7.86
CA PRO A 97 9.82 9.55 -8.68
C PRO A 97 9.98 9.34 -10.18
N LYS A 98 11.22 9.24 -10.67
CA LYS A 98 11.54 8.92 -12.06
C LYS A 98 11.56 7.43 -12.37
N CYS A 99 11.50 6.58 -11.34
CA CYS A 99 11.49 5.12 -11.46
C CYS A 99 10.09 4.57 -11.21
N TYR A 100 9.44 5.07 -10.15
CA TYR A 100 8.09 4.73 -9.73
C TYR A 100 7.38 5.96 -9.22
N ASP A 101 6.06 5.93 -9.25
CA ASP A 101 5.24 7.00 -8.72
C ASP A 101 3.96 6.43 -8.08
N ILE A 102 3.28 7.28 -7.31
CA ILE A 102 1.98 6.99 -6.69
C ILE A 102 1.08 8.21 -6.80
N LYS A 103 -0.20 7.98 -7.09
CA LYS A 103 -1.19 9.03 -7.24
C LYS A 103 -2.53 8.59 -6.67
N GLY A 104 -3.11 9.42 -5.81
CA GLY A 104 -4.53 9.32 -5.47
C GLY A 104 -5.39 9.72 -6.68
N ASP A 105 -6.33 8.87 -7.07
CA ASP A 105 -7.25 9.11 -8.19
C ASP A 105 -8.66 9.51 -7.71
N GLY A 106 -8.77 9.89 -6.44
CA GLY A 106 -10.01 10.36 -5.83
C GLY A 106 -10.98 9.24 -5.43
N PRO A 107 -12.21 9.61 -5.02
CA PRO A 107 -13.21 8.65 -4.58
C PRO A 107 -13.58 7.63 -5.66
N ASP A 108 -13.82 6.39 -5.27
CA ASP A 108 -14.34 5.39 -6.19
C ASP A 108 -15.78 5.73 -6.64
N LEU A 109 -16.08 5.42 -7.91
CA LEU A 109 -17.37 5.78 -8.52
C LEU A 109 -18.54 4.89 -8.05
N TYR A 110 -18.25 3.68 -7.56
CA TYR A 110 -19.27 2.67 -7.28
C TYR A 110 -19.29 2.21 -5.82
N ARG A 111 -18.22 2.49 -5.05
CA ARG A 111 -18.06 2.03 -3.67
C ARG A 111 -17.52 3.17 -2.79
N PRO A 112 -17.78 3.15 -1.47
CA PRO A 112 -17.06 4.01 -0.54
C PRO A 112 -15.55 3.72 -0.59
N GLY A 113 -14.73 4.76 -0.50
CA GLY A 113 -13.27 4.64 -0.44
C GLY A 113 -12.56 5.42 -1.54
N ILE A 114 -11.23 5.46 -1.46
CA ILE A 114 -10.38 6.23 -2.37
C ILE A 114 -9.58 5.29 -3.28
N ASN A 115 -9.48 5.62 -4.56
CA ASN A 115 -8.64 4.90 -5.51
C ASN A 115 -7.20 5.42 -5.43
N VAL A 116 -6.24 4.49 -5.39
CA VAL A 116 -4.80 4.81 -5.38
C VAL A 116 -4.13 4.04 -6.52
N ALA A 117 -3.51 4.76 -7.44
CA ALA A 117 -2.72 4.20 -8.53
C ALA A 117 -1.23 4.26 -8.16
N PHE A 118 -0.48 3.20 -8.44
CA PHE A 118 0.95 3.13 -8.18
C PHE A 118 1.66 2.29 -9.25
N GLY A 119 2.95 2.56 -9.44
CA GLY A 119 3.79 1.72 -10.28
C GLY A 119 4.88 2.50 -10.99
N GLY A 120 5.50 1.82 -11.93
CA GLY A 120 6.52 2.37 -12.81
C GLY A 120 7.43 1.27 -13.33
N PRO A 121 8.09 1.50 -14.47
CA PRO A 121 8.85 0.47 -15.16
C PRO A 121 10.16 0.10 -14.44
N GLY A 122 10.55 0.87 -13.42
CA GLY A 122 11.93 0.87 -12.95
C GLY A 122 12.83 1.43 -14.05
N GLY A 123 14.10 1.07 -14.04
CA GLY A 123 15.03 1.54 -15.05
C GLY A 123 16.45 1.57 -14.57
N TYR A 124 17.39 1.33 -15.48
CA TYR A 124 18.77 1.71 -15.19
C TYR A 124 18.87 3.23 -15.27
N ASP A 125 19.38 3.85 -14.22
CA ASP A 125 19.62 5.30 -14.16
C ASP A 125 18.35 6.14 -14.20
N CYS A 126 17.18 5.55 -13.93
CA CYS A 126 15.96 6.32 -13.70
C CYS A 126 16.12 7.25 -12.48
N ASP A 127 16.98 6.86 -11.55
CA ASP A 127 17.44 7.59 -10.38
C ASP A 127 18.47 8.71 -10.69
N HIS A 128 18.89 8.89 -11.95
CA HIS A 128 19.83 9.94 -12.35
C HIS A 128 19.16 11.11 -13.07
N ASN A 129 19.85 12.27 -13.03
CA ASN A 129 19.33 13.53 -13.56
C ASN A 129 19.59 13.72 -15.05
#